data_AF-A0A7L1ADL8-F1
#
_entry.id   AF-A0A7L1ADL8-F1
#
_cell.length_a   1.000
_cell.length_b   1.000
_cell.length_c   1.000
_cell.angle_alpha   90.00
_cell.angle_beta   90.00
_cell.angle_gamma   90.00
#
_symmetry.space_group_name_H-M   'P 1'
#
loop_
_entity.id
_entity.type
_entity.pdbx_description
1 polymer ?
#
loop_
_entity_poly.entity_id
_entity_poly.type
_entity_poly.pdbx_seq_one_letter_code
_entity_poly.pdbx_strand_id
1 'polypeptide(L)'
;HVLKCCQKVLAWVPVAFIALVVAWSYYAYVVELCVFTISSTAEKVVYLVVFHLSFVMFVWSYGKTIFTSPATPSNEFCLSKADKEQYEKEERPESQQEILRRAAKDLPIYTTTASRAIRYCDRCQLIKPDRCHHCSACDVCVLKMDHHCPWVNNCVGFSNYKFFLLFLMYSLLYCLFVAATVLQYFIKFWTNELPDTHAKFHVLFLFFVAAMFFISILSLFSYHCWLVGKNRSTIETFRAPTFRNGPDKNGFSLGCSKNLREVFGDEKKYWLLPIFTSLGDGCTFPTRLVIMDPEQLAVSSQNEPAKSSVANQSFPTRPLSESQNRLLAGDCQWVETGPEEENVKSGAKKHIIVSLES
;
A
#
# COMPACT_ATOMS: atom_id res chain seq x y z
N HIS A 1 13.16 -1.56 -30.58
CA HIS A 1 12.10 -0.61 -30.18
C HIS A 1 10.71 -1.22 -30.34
N VAL A 2 10.34 -1.73 -31.53
CA VAL A 2 9.04 -2.36 -31.82
C VAL A 2 8.67 -3.50 -30.85
N LEU A 3 9.60 -4.42 -30.57
CA LEU A 3 9.36 -5.54 -29.64
C LEU A 3 8.97 -5.10 -28.22
N LYS A 4 9.63 -4.04 -27.70
CA LYS A 4 9.32 -3.45 -26.38
C LYS A 4 7.97 -2.74 -26.37
N CYS A 5 7.57 -2.14 -27.50
CA CYS A 5 6.26 -1.51 -27.64
C CYS A 5 5.14 -2.58 -27.65
N CYS A 6 5.29 -3.65 -28.43
CA CYS A 6 4.36 -4.77 -28.43
C CYS A 6 4.22 -5.42 -27.04
N GLN A 7 5.33 -5.63 -26.33
CA GLN A 7 5.32 -6.16 -24.96
C GLN A 7 4.54 -5.26 -24.00
N LYS A 8 4.71 -3.93 -24.08
CA LYS A 8 3.95 -2.98 -23.25
C LYS A 8 2.45 -3.03 -23.53
N VAL A 9 2.04 -3.19 -24.78
CA VAL A 9 0.62 -3.32 -25.14
C VAL A 9 0.06 -4.66 -24.65
N LEU A 10 0.77 -5.76 -24.89
CA LEU A 10 0.33 -7.10 -24.46
C LEU A 10 0.22 -7.22 -22.93
N ALA A 11 1.02 -6.47 -22.17
CA ALA A 11 0.94 -6.45 -20.72
C ALA A 11 -0.40 -5.91 -20.17
N TRP A 12 -1.16 -5.16 -20.97
CA TRP A 12 -2.50 -4.68 -20.60
C TRP A 12 -3.62 -5.70 -20.86
N VAL A 13 -3.37 -6.79 -21.59
CA VAL A 13 -4.39 -7.81 -21.92
C VAL A 13 -5.08 -8.37 -20.68
N PRO A 14 -4.37 -8.76 -19.59
CA PRO A 14 -5.04 -9.25 -18.38
C PRO A 14 -5.93 -8.19 -17.72
N VAL A 15 -5.50 -6.92 -17.71
CA VAL A 15 -6.29 -5.81 -17.15
C VAL A 15 -7.55 -5.56 -17.99
N ALA A 16 -7.41 -5.54 -19.32
CA ALA A 16 -8.54 -5.41 -20.24
C ALA A 16 -9.54 -6.56 -20.09
N PHE A 17 -9.04 -7.80 -19.94
CA PHE A 17 -9.89 -8.96 -19.68
C PHE A 17 -10.72 -8.79 -18.40
N ILE A 18 -10.08 -8.42 -17.27
CA ILE A 18 -10.81 -8.18 -16.01
C ILE A 18 -11.81 -7.04 -16.17
N ALA A 19 -11.44 -5.95 -16.82
CA ALA A 19 -12.34 -4.82 -17.07
C ALA A 19 -13.58 -5.24 -17.88
N LEU A 20 -13.41 -6.08 -18.90
CA LEU A 20 -14.52 -6.61 -19.69
C LEU A 20 -15.44 -7.52 -18.88
N VAL A 21 -14.87 -8.42 -18.07
CA VAL A 21 -15.66 -9.31 -17.17
C VAL A 21 -16.45 -8.48 -16.15
N VAL A 22 -15.82 -7.46 -15.57
CA VAL A 22 -16.47 -6.56 -14.60
C VAL A 22 -17.59 -5.76 -15.26
N ALA A 23 -17.36 -5.18 -16.44
CA ALA A 23 -18.37 -4.44 -17.19
C ALA A 23 -19.56 -5.32 -17.57
N TRP A 24 -19.29 -6.53 -18.07
CA TRP A 24 -20.34 -7.52 -18.35
C TRP A 24 -21.10 -7.92 -17.08
N SER A 25 -20.42 -8.14 -15.96
CA SER A 25 -21.07 -8.50 -14.70
C SER A 25 -21.98 -7.38 -14.17
N TYR A 26 -21.60 -6.11 -14.38
CA TYR A 26 -22.45 -4.96 -14.07
C TYR A 26 -23.73 -4.97 -14.92
N TYR A 27 -23.59 -5.15 -16.24
CA TYR A 27 -24.73 -5.29 -17.14
C TYR A 27 -25.65 -6.46 -16.73
N ALA A 28 -25.08 -7.65 -16.54
CA ALA A 28 -25.84 -8.85 -16.19
C ALA A 28 -26.56 -8.71 -14.84
N TYR A 29 -25.92 -8.12 -13.83
CA TYR A 29 -26.55 -7.95 -12.52
C TYR A 29 -27.60 -6.83 -12.53
N VAL A 30 -27.28 -5.66 -13.07
CA VAL A 30 -28.16 -4.49 -13.00
C VAL A 30 -29.34 -4.64 -13.97
N VAL A 31 -29.06 -5.00 -15.23
CA VAL A 31 -30.08 -5.02 -16.29
C VAL A 31 -30.82 -6.35 -16.28
N GLU A 32 -30.12 -7.45 -16.52
CA GLU A 32 -30.76 -8.76 -16.72
C GLU A 32 -31.41 -9.27 -15.42
N LEU A 33 -30.69 -9.21 -14.31
CA LEU A 33 -31.22 -9.63 -13.02
C LEU A 33 -32.17 -8.58 -12.42
N CYS A 34 -31.65 -7.42 -11.99
CA CYS A 34 -32.46 -6.48 -11.20
C CYS A 34 -33.60 -5.83 -11.99
N VAL A 35 -33.39 -5.42 -13.24
CA VAL A 35 -34.46 -4.77 -14.03
C VAL A 35 -35.45 -5.80 -14.58
N PHE A 36 -34.96 -6.83 -15.28
CA PHE A 36 -35.83 -7.76 -16.03
C PHE A 36 -36.31 -8.99 -15.24
N THR A 37 -35.53 -9.51 -14.29
CA THR A 37 -35.86 -10.78 -13.62
C THR A 37 -36.56 -10.58 -12.27
N ILE A 38 -36.07 -9.66 -11.43
CA ILE A 38 -36.68 -9.39 -10.13
C ILE A 38 -38.03 -8.70 -10.35
N SER A 39 -39.07 -9.09 -9.62
CA SER A 39 -40.38 -8.41 -9.70
C SER A 39 -40.59 -7.42 -8.55
N SER A 40 -40.10 -7.74 -7.34
CA SER A 40 -40.27 -6.92 -6.14
C SER A 40 -39.45 -5.63 -6.21
N THR A 41 -40.11 -4.47 -6.20
CA THR A 41 -39.45 -3.16 -6.20
C THR A 41 -38.54 -2.97 -4.98
N ALA A 42 -38.97 -3.42 -3.80
CA ALA A 42 -38.16 -3.30 -2.59
C ALA A 42 -36.86 -4.11 -2.69
N GLU A 43 -36.94 -5.34 -3.21
CA GLU A 43 -35.77 -6.20 -3.41
C GLU A 43 -34.81 -5.58 -4.43
N LYS A 44 -35.34 -5.07 -5.56
CA LYS A 44 -34.53 -4.35 -6.57
C LYS A 44 -33.72 -3.23 -5.96
N VAL A 45 -34.37 -2.35 -5.19
CA VAL A 45 -33.72 -1.18 -4.60
C VAL A 45 -32.62 -1.61 -3.63
N VAL A 46 -32.90 -2.57 -2.74
CA VAL A 46 -31.89 -3.08 -1.79
C VAL A 46 -30.70 -3.68 -2.53
N TYR A 47 -30.95 -4.53 -3.53
CA TYR A 47 -29.89 -5.20 -4.27
C TYR A 47 -29.06 -4.21 -5.06
N LEU A 48 -29.69 -3.26 -5.75
CA LEU A 48 -28.99 -2.22 -6.52
C LEU A 48 -28.14 -1.33 -5.62
N VAL A 49 -28.64 -0.90 -4.46
CA VAL A 49 -27.87 -0.04 -3.54
C VAL A 49 -26.63 -0.77 -3.05
N VAL A 50 -26.77 -1.99 -2.52
CA VAL A 50 -25.63 -2.76 -2.00
C VAL A 50 -24.66 -3.11 -3.13
N PHE A 51 -25.16 -3.52 -4.29
CA PHE A 51 -24.35 -3.81 -5.48
C PHE A 51 -23.48 -2.61 -5.87
N HIS A 52 -24.06 -1.41 -5.99
CA HIS A 52 -23.31 -0.21 -6.38
C HIS A 52 -22.27 0.18 -5.34
N LEU A 53 -22.57 0.06 -4.04
CA LEU A 53 -21.58 0.31 -2.99
C LEU A 53 -20.39 -0.65 -3.10
N SER A 54 -20.65 -1.95 -3.26
CA SER A 54 -19.59 -2.95 -3.46
C SER A 54 -18.82 -2.74 -4.77
N PHE A 55 -19.52 -2.43 -5.87
CA PHE A 55 -18.92 -2.19 -7.18
C PHE A 55 -18.00 -0.96 -7.17
N VAL A 56 -18.43 0.15 -6.57
CA VAL A 56 -17.62 1.37 -6.46
C VAL A 56 -16.35 1.11 -5.66
N MET A 57 -16.44 0.43 -4.52
CA MET A 57 -15.25 0.10 -3.72
C MET A 57 -14.30 -0.88 -4.43
N PHE A 58 -14.84 -1.86 -5.16
CA PHE A 58 -14.07 -2.75 -6.01
C PHE A 58 -13.32 -1.98 -7.11
N VAL A 59 -14.02 -1.16 -7.91
CA VAL A 59 -13.40 -0.40 -9.01
C VAL A 59 -12.38 0.61 -8.48
N TRP A 60 -12.69 1.30 -7.37
CA TRP A 60 -11.78 2.26 -6.76
C TRP A 60 -10.49 1.59 -6.27
N SER A 61 -10.59 0.48 -5.54
CA SER A 61 -9.41 -0.25 -5.06
C SER A 61 -8.61 -0.89 -6.20
N TYR A 62 -9.27 -1.44 -7.22
CA TYR A 62 -8.60 -1.98 -8.41
C TYR A 62 -7.85 -0.89 -9.18
N GLY A 63 -8.50 0.25 -9.45
CA GLY A 63 -7.88 1.40 -10.11
C GLY A 63 -6.69 1.95 -9.33
N LYS A 64 -6.80 2.07 -8.00
CA LYS A 64 -5.68 2.49 -7.15
C LYS A 64 -4.51 1.51 -7.19
N THR A 65 -4.77 0.21 -7.33
CA THR A 65 -3.71 -0.80 -7.43
C THR A 65 -2.99 -0.74 -8.77
N ILE A 66 -3.72 -0.54 -9.88
CA ILE A 66 -3.17 -0.39 -11.23
C ILE A 66 -2.36 0.90 -11.36
N PHE A 67 -2.97 2.04 -11.02
CA PHE A 67 -2.44 3.36 -11.40
C PHE A 67 -1.52 4.00 -10.34
N THR A 68 -1.39 3.40 -9.16
CA THR A 68 -0.37 3.86 -8.20
C THR A 68 0.99 3.30 -8.60
N SER A 69 1.89 4.16 -9.05
CA SER A 69 3.25 3.77 -9.40
C SER A 69 3.99 3.13 -8.22
N PRO A 70 4.80 2.08 -8.45
CA PRO A 70 5.62 1.48 -7.41
C PRO A 70 6.65 2.51 -6.90
N ALA A 71 6.79 2.62 -5.59
CA ALA A 71 7.82 3.48 -5.01
C ALA A 71 9.23 2.93 -5.29
N THR A 72 10.16 3.81 -5.62
CA THR A 72 11.56 3.50 -5.94
C THR A 72 12.49 4.05 -4.87
N PRO A 73 13.70 3.48 -4.70
CA PRO A 73 14.69 4.02 -3.78
C PRO A 73 15.00 5.50 -4.05
N SER A 74 15.28 6.24 -2.99
CA SER A 74 15.75 7.62 -3.04
C SER A 74 17.17 7.70 -3.59
N ASN A 75 17.58 8.91 -4.02
CA ASN A 75 18.90 9.15 -4.61
C ASN A 75 20.06 8.90 -3.63
N GLU A 76 19.82 8.87 -2.32
CA GLU A 76 20.85 8.55 -1.31
C GLU A 76 21.37 7.10 -1.43
N PHE A 77 20.54 6.21 -1.97
CA PHE A 77 20.92 4.82 -2.23
C PHE A 77 21.68 4.63 -3.55
N CYS A 78 21.71 5.65 -4.41
CA CYS A 78 22.49 5.63 -5.64
C CYS A 78 23.97 5.84 -5.32
N LEU A 79 24.85 5.15 -6.04
CA LEU A 79 26.28 5.39 -5.89
C LEU A 79 26.63 6.82 -6.32
N SER A 80 27.55 7.45 -5.59
CA SER A 80 28.18 8.69 -6.04
C SER A 80 28.87 8.46 -7.38
N LYS A 81 29.05 9.50 -8.20
CA LYS A 81 29.75 9.36 -9.49
C LYS A 81 31.14 8.75 -9.33
N ALA A 82 31.87 9.16 -8.29
CA ALA A 82 33.19 8.64 -7.99
C ALA A 82 33.15 7.14 -7.61
N ASP A 83 32.23 6.74 -6.72
CA ASP A 83 32.07 5.34 -6.33
C ASP A 83 31.66 4.45 -7.50
N LYS A 84 30.79 4.97 -8.37
CA LYS A 84 30.34 4.27 -9.56
C LYS A 84 31.51 4.03 -10.53
N GLU A 85 32.28 5.05 -10.84
CA GLU A 85 33.46 4.90 -11.71
C GLU A 85 34.50 3.94 -11.11
N GLN A 86 34.70 3.98 -9.79
CA GLN A 86 35.62 3.07 -9.11
C GLN A 86 35.09 1.62 -9.15
N TYR A 87 33.79 1.43 -8.94
CA TYR A 87 33.13 0.12 -9.00
C TYR A 87 33.21 -0.49 -10.41
N GLU A 88 32.98 0.31 -11.45
CA GLU A 88 33.02 -0.15 -12.85
C GLU A 88 34.45 -0.49 -13.33
N LYS A 89 35.48 0.18 -12.79
CA LYS A 89 36.89 -0.08 -13.13
C LYS A 89 37.48 -1.29 -12.39
N GLU A 90 36.93 -1.65 -11.24
CA GLU A 90 37.45 -2.75 -10.43
C GLU A 90 36.93 -4.10 -10.95
N GLU A 91 37.86 -5.01 -11.29
CA GLU A 91 37.52 -6.35 -11.78
C GLU A 91 37.37 -7.37 -10.64
N ARG A 92 38.00 -7.11 -9.48
CA ARG A 92 37.98 -8.06 -8.36
C ARG A 92 36.68 -7.95 -7.54
N PRO A 93 35.90 -9.03 -7.42
CA PRO A 93 34.61 -9.00 -6.70
C PRO A 93 34.72 -8.58 -5.23
N GLU A 94 35.83 -8.92 -4.57
CA GLU A 94 36.06 -8.55 -3.17
C GLU A 94 36.23 -7.04 -2.98
N SER A 95 36.96 -6.39 -3.89
CA SER A 95 37.18 -4.94 -3.85
C SER A 95 35.94 -4.17 -4.30
N GLN A 96 35.18 -4.69 -5.25
CA GLN A 96 33.84 -4.19 -5.55
C GLN A 96 32.93 -4.20 -4.31
N GLN A 97 32.94 -5.30 -3.54
CA GLN A 97 32.17 -5.37 -2.30
C GLN A 97 32.65 -4.39 -1.23
N GLU A 98 33.95 -4.10 -1.16
CA GLU A 98 34.47 -3.12 -0.22
C GLU A 98 34.01 -1.70 -0.54
N ILE A 99 33.99 -1.32 -1.83
CA ILE A 99 33.43 -0.04 -2.28
C ILE A 99 31.95 0.06 -1.87
N LEU A 100 31.18 -0.99 -2.13
CA LEU A 100 29.76 -1.03 -1.76
C LEU A 100 29.55 -0.97 -0.24
N ARG A 101 30.39 -1.64 0.56
CA ARG A 101 30.31 -1.57 2.03
C ARG A 101 30.61 -0.18 2.55
N ARG A 102 31.63 0.49 1.98
CA ARG A 102 31.97 1.87 2.31
C ARG A 102 30.81 2.81 2.02
N ALA A 103 30.21 2.71 0.84
CA ALA A 103 29.07 3.51 0.43
C ALA A 103 27.80 3.21 1.25
N ALA A 104 27.60 1.96 1.68
CA ALA A 104 26.46 1.56 2.50
C ALA A 104 26.58 1.93 3.99
N LYS A 105 27.77 2.37 4.45
CA LYS A 105 28.04 2.58 5.89
C LYS A 105 27.09 3.57 6.54
N ASP A 106 26.72 4.61 5.81
CA ASP A 106 25.86 5.69 6.30
C ASP A 106 24.38 5.48 5.91
N LEU A 107 24.05 4.34 5.30
CA LEU A 107 22.68 3.99 4.90
C LEU A 107 22.01 3.10 5.96
N PRO A 108 20.69 3.26 6.19
CA PRO A 108 19.94 2.47 7.17
C PRO A 108 19.61 1.06 6.64
N ILE A 109 20.65 0.25 6.39
CA ILE A 109 20.53 -1.10 5.81
C ILE A 109 20.95 -2.14 6.84
N TYR A 110 20.03 -3.06 7.15
CA TYR A 110 20.25 -4.12 8.14
C TYR A 110 20.32 -5.52 7.52
N THR A 111 20.01 -5.65 6.22
CA THR A 111 20.01 -6.93 5.51
C THR A 111 21.09 -7.04 4.44
N THR A 112 21.58 -8.26 4.26
CA THR A 112 22.58 -8.62 3.25
C THR A 112 22.08 -9.76 2.37
N THR A 113 22.87 -10.12 1.37
CA THR A 113 22.67 -11.37 0.63
C THR A 113 22.97 -12.58 1.51
N ALA A 114 22.66 -13.80 1.03
CA ALA A 114 22.99 -15.04 1.76
C ALA A 114 24.49 -15.20 2.02
N SER A 115 25.35 -14.67 1.14
CA SER A 115 26.81 -14.66 1.28
C SER A 115 27.35 -13.45 2.08
N ARG A 116 26.49 -12.70 2.78
CA ARG A 116 26.83 -11.49 3.54
C ARG A 116 27.44 -10.35 2.71
N ALA A 117 27.19 -10.36 1.40
CA ALA A 117 27.51 -9.24 0.50
C ALA A 117 26.43 -8.16 0.53
N ILE A 118 26.81 -6.91 0.24
CA ILE A 118 25.88 -5.78 0.11
C ILE A 118 24.92 -6.05 -1.06
N ARG A 119 23.64 -5.78 -0.84
CA ARG A 119 22.59 -5.99 -1.84
C ARG A 119 22.65 -4.86 -2.87
N TYR A 120 23.31 -5.10 -4.00
CA TYR A 120 23.42 -4.12 -5.08
C TYR A 120 22.49 -4.44 -6.27
N CYS A 121 22.15 -3.43 -7.08
CA CYS A 121 21.45 -3.58 -8.34
C CYS A 121 22.30 -3.03 -9.50
N ASP A 122 22.84 -3.90 -10.35
CA ASP A 122 23.65 -3.47 -11.50
C ASP A 122 22.84 -2.74 -12.58
N ARG A 123 21.53 -3.05 -12.71
CA ARG A 123 20.68 -2.36 -13.69
C ARG A 123 20.34 -0.93 -13.28
N CYS A 124 20.00 -0.74 -12.01
CA CYS A 124 19.61 0.55 -11.48
C CYS A 124 20.79 1.35 -10.90
N GLN A 125 21.97 0.72 -10.77
CA GLN A 125 23.20 1.31 -10.22
C GLN A 125 23.00 1.91 -8.81
N LEU A 126 22.33 1.16 -7.95
CA LEU A 126 22.00 1.57 -6.58
C LEU A 126 22.15 0.41 -5.58
N ILE A 127 22.43 0.78 -4.34
CA ILE A 127 22.41 -0.13 -3.19
C ILE A 127 20.94 -0.32 -2.80
N LYS A 128 20.46 -1.56 -2.77
CA LYS A 128 19.06 -1.85 -2.50
C LYS A 128 18.77 -1.57 -1.01
N PRO A 129 17.80 -0.71 -0.69
CA PRO A 129 17.24 -0.64 0.67
C PRO A 129 16.75 -2.01 1.14
N ASP A 130 16.55 -2.14 2.44
CA ASP A 130 15.95 -3.34 2.99
C ASP A 130 14.59 -3.62 2.32
N ARG A 131 14.29 -4.90 2.08
CA ARG A 131 13.05 -5.36 1.42
C ARG A 131 12.85 -4.85 -0.03
N CYS A 132 13.79 -4.11 -0.61
CA CYS A 132 13.74 -3.67 -1.99
C CYS A 132 14.26 -4.74 -2.97
N HIS A 133 13.53 -4.96 -4.06
CA HIS A 133 13.92 -5.90 -5.12
C HIS A 133 13.75 -5.27 -6.50
N HIS A 134 14.61 -5.66 -7.45
CA HIS A 134 14.48 -5.23 -8.83
C HIS A 134 13.45 -6.11 -9.53
N CYS A 135 12.45 -5.50 -10.15
CA CYS A 135 11.51 -6.19 -11.02
C CYS A 135 11.91 -6.01 -12.47
N SER A 136 12.19 -7.09 -13.19
CA SER A 136 12.56 -7.05 -14.61
C SER A 136 11.40 -6.62 -15.52
N ALA A 137 10.15 -6.84 -15.12
CA ALA A 137 8.97 -6.41 -15.88
C ALA A 137 8.72 -4.91 -15.72
N CYS A 138 8.88 -4.37 -14.50
CA CYS A 138 8.80 -2.94 -14.22
C CYS A 138 10.11 -2.18 -14.59
N ASP A 139 11.20 -2.91 -14.84
CA ASP A 139 12.57 -2.45 -15.09
C ASP A 139 13.08 -1.41 -14.07
N VAL A 140 12.71 -1.62 -12.80
CA VAL A 140 13.03 -0.71 -11.70
C VAL A 140 13.14 -1.45 -10.37
N CYS A 141 13.90 -0.88 -9.43
CA CYS A 141 13.88 -1.31 -8.03
C CYS A 141 12.61 -0.83 -7.33
N VAL A 142 11.87 -1.77 -6.74
CA VAL A 142 10.59 -1.53 -6.07
C VAL A 142 10.78 -1.69 -4.56
N LEU A 143 10.43 -0.64 -3.81
CA LEU A 143 10.45 -0.64 -2.35
C LEU A 143 9.42 -1.62 -1.79
N LYS A 144 9.84 -2.39 -0.77
CA LYS A 144 9.05 -3.49 -0.17
C LYS A 144 8.33 -4.34 -1.23
N MET A 145 9.05 -4.74 -2.28
CA MET A 145 8.45 -5.49 -3.38
C MET A 145 7.83 -6.78 -2.85
N ASP A 146 6.55 -6.98 -3.18
CA ASP A 146 5.85 -8.23 -2.88
C ASP A 146 5.89 -9.16 -4.09
N HIS A 147 5.33 -8.72 -5.22
CA HIS A 147 5.35 -9.44 -6.48
C HIS A 147 5.02 -8.51 -7.65
N HIS A 148 5.29 -8.95 -8.88
CA HIS A 148 4.72 -8.34 -10.07
C HIS A 148 3.40 -9.04 -10.39
N CYS A 149 2.30 -8.28 -10.51
CA CYS A 149 0.98 -8.84 -10.73
C CYS A 149 0.48 -8.51 -12.14
N PRO A 150 0.38 -9.51 -13.04
CA PRO A 150 -0.11 -9.28 -14.41
C PRO A 150 -1.54 -8.75 -14.45
N TRP A 151 -2.39 -9.14 -13.49
CA TRP A 151 -3.81 -8.75 -13.42
C TRP A 151 -4.04 -7.27 -13.14
N VAL A 152 -3.02 -6.55 -12.69
CA VAL A 152 -3.04 -5.09 -12.49
C VAL A 152 -2.00 -4.39 -13.36
N ASN A 153 -1.29 -5.14 -14.21
CA ASN A 153 -0.15 -4.67 -15.02
C ASN A 153 0.82 -3.76 -14.23
N ASN A 154 1.10 -4.13 -12.98
CA ASN A 154 1.89 -3.31 -12.08
C ASN A 154 2.60 -4.16 -11.02
N CYS A 155 3.68 -3.62 -10.47
CA CYS A 155 4.34 -4.16 -9.30
C CYS A 155 3.52 -3.85 -8.03
N VAL A 156 3.29 -4.87 -7.20
CA VAL A 156 2.75 -4.71 -5.86
C VAL A 156 3.92 -4.56 -4.88
N GLY A 157 3.97 -3.42 -4.20
CA GLY A 157 5.04 -3.05 -3.27
C GLY A 157 4.58 -2.02 -2.25
N PHE A 158 5.51 -1.27 -1.68
CA PHE A 158 5.24 -0.34 -0.56
C PHE A 158 4.07 0.63 -0.81
N SER A 159 4.04 1.28 -1.97
CA SER A 159 3.08 2.35 -2.30
C SER A 159 1.65 1.88 -2.55
N ASN A 160 1.45 0.61 -2.91
CA ASN A 160 0.14 0.09 -3.32
C ASN A 160 -0.26 -1.23 -2.62
N TYR A 161 0.54 -1.78 -1.69
CA TYR A 161 0.19 -3.03 -1.01
C TYR A 161 -1.15 -2.97 -0.29
N LYS A 162 -1.45 -1.86 0.41
CA LYS A 162 -2.77 -1.63 1.03
C LYS A 162 -3.89 -1.67 -0.01
N PHE A 163 -3.69 -1.03 -1.17
CA PHE A 163 -4.69 -1.00 -2.24
C PHE A 163 -4.94 -2.39 -2.81
N PHE A 164 -3.88 -3.17 -3.00
CA PHE A 164 -3.98 -4.56 -3.42
C PHE A 164 -4.78 -5.42 -2.42
N LEU A 165 -4.52 -5.28 -1.11
CA LEU A 165 -5.30 -5.99 -0.08
C LEU A 165 -6.78 -5.60 -0.09
N LEU A 166 -7.07 -4.31 -0.22
CA LEU A 166 -8.45 -3.82 -0.33
C LEU A 166 -9.11 -4.29 -1.61
N PHE A 167 -8.38 -4.34 -2.74
CA PHE A 167 -8.85 -4.91 -3.99
C PHE A 167 -9.26 -6.37 -3.81
N LEU A 168 -8.41 -7.20 -3.20
CA LEU A 168 -8.76 -8.60 -2.91
C LEU A 168 -10.00 -8.72 -2.01
N MET A 169 -10.06 -7.93 -0.93
CA MET A 169 -11.18 -7.92 0.00
C MET A 169 -12.50 -7.50 -0.69
N TYR A 170 -12.50 -6.39 -1.44
CA TYR A 170 -13.68 -5.92 -2.15
C TYR A 170 -14.07 -6.82 -3.32
N SER A 171 -13.11 -7.51 -3.95
CA SER A 171 -13.40 -8.56 -4.93
C SER A 171 -14.15 -9.72 -4.30
N LEU A 172 -13.75 -10.15 -3.09
CA LEU A 172 -14.47 -11.20 -2.35
C LEU A 172 -15.87 -10.78 -1.98
N LEU A 173 -16.03 -9.58 -1.43
CA LEU A 173 -17.34 -9.06 -1.05
C LEU A 173 -18.25 -8.92 -2.27
N TYR A 174 -17.72 -8.42 -3.38
CA TYR A 174 -18.45 -8.33 -4.65
C TYR A 174 -18.89 -9.70 -5.16
N CYS A 175 -17.97 -10.66 -5.27
CA CYS A 175 -18.30 -12.00 -5.77
C CYS A 175 -19.25 -12.75 -4.84
N LEU A 176 -19.07 -12.62 -3.52
CA LEU A 176 -19.95 -13.23 -2.52
C LEU A 176 -21.36 -12.65 -2.61
N PHE A 177 -21.48 -11.33 -2.68
CA PHE A 177 -22.77 -10.65 -2.80
C PHE A 177 -23.49 -11.07 -4.08
N VAL A 178 -22.79 -11.05 -5.23
CA VAL A 178 -23.34 -11.51 -6.51
C VAL A 178 -23.77 -12.98 -6.42
N ALA A 179 -22.90 -13.88 -5.98
CA ALA A 179 -23.22 -15.31 -5.90
C ALA A 179 -24.40 -15.59 -4.96
N ALA A 180 -24.42 -14.98 -3.77
CA ALA A 180 -25.48 -15.18 -2.78
C ALA A 180 -26.84 -14.68 -3.26
N THR A 181 -26.88 -13.50 -3.88
CA THR A 181 -28.14 -12.91 -4.40
C THR A 181 -28.62 -13.60 -5.68
N VAL A 182 -27.70 -14.00 -6.56
CA VAL A 182 -28.02 -14.73 -7.78
C VAL A 182 -28.50 -16.15 -7.51
N LEU A 183 -28.03 -16.81 -6.44
CA LEU A 183 -28.32 -18.23 -6.16
C LEU A 183 -29.82 -18.55 -6.20
N GLN A 184 -30.68 -17.73 -5.60
CA GLN A 184 -32.12 -17.97 -5.64
C GLN A 184 -32.71 -17.90 -7.07
N TYR A 185 -32.21 -16.98 -7.91
CA TYR A 185 -32.65 -16.85 -9.29
C TYR A 185 -32.04 -17.93 -10.19
N PHE A 186 -30.81 -18.33 -9.91
CA PHE A 186 -30.18 -19.49 -10.51
C PHE A 186 -31.04 -20.75 -10.31
N ILE A 187 -31.49 -21.00 -9.06
CA ILE A 187 -32.37 -22.13 -8.75
C ILE A 187 -33.68 -22.01 -9.54
N LYS A 188 -34.33 -20.85 -9.54
CA LYS A 188 -35.60 -20.63 -10.27
C LYS A 188 -35.48 -20.85 -11.79
N PHE A 189 -34.39 -20.41 -12.40
CA PHE A 189 -34.14 -20.70 -13.82
C PHE A 189 -33.85 -22.18 -14.08
N TRP A 190 -33.21 -22.87 -13.14
CA TRP A 190 -32.91 -24.30 -13.23
C TRP A 190 -34.15 -25.18 -13.01
N THR A 191 -35.07 -24.77 -12.14
CA THR A 191 -36.35 -25.43 -11.87
C THR A 191 -37.47 -25.04 -12.84
N ASN A 192 -37.19 -24.18 -13.82
CA ASN A 192 -38.13 -23.64 -14.81
C ASN A 192 -39.29 -22.83 -14.20
N GLU A 193 -39.08 -22.22 -13.03
CA GLU A 193 -40.03 -21.27 -12.43
C GLU A 193 -39.99 -19.89 -13.11
N LEU A 194 -38.90 -19.58 -13.81
CA LEU A 194 -38.73 -18.38 -14.62
C LEU A 194 -38.73 -18.73 -16.12
N PRO A 195 -39.30 -17.87 -16.99
CA PRO A 195 -39.35 -18.12 -18.42
C PRO A 195 -37.94 -18.09 -19.04
N ASP A 196 -37.74 -18.94 -20.05
CA ASP A 196 -36.49 -18.97 -20.80
C ASP A 196 -36.36 -17.70 -21.67
N THR A 197 -35.46 -16.82 -21.25
CA THR A 197 -35.21 -15.50 -21.86
C THR A 197 -33.71 -15.28 -21.94
N HIS A 198 -33.27 -14.22 -22.65
CA HIS A 198 -31.86 -13.83 -22.69
C HIS A 198 -31.24 -13.69 -21.27
N ALA A 199 -32.02 -13.28 -20.27
CA ALA A 199 -31.59 -13.17 -18.88
C ALA A 199 -31.09 -14.50 -18.29
N LYS A 200 -31.62 -15.65 -18.73
CA LYS A 200 -31.20 -16.98 -18.23
C LYS A 200 -29.69 -17.20 -18.44
N PHE A 201 -29.20 -16.96 -19.66
CA PHE A 201 -27.78 -17.14 -19.96
C PHE A 201 -26.89 -16.26 -19.08
N HIS A 202 -27.27 -14.98 -18.94
CA HIS A 202 -26.53 -14.02 -18.13
C HIS A 202 -26.51 -14.40 -16.65
N VAL A 203 -27.66 -14.72 -16.06
CA VAL A 203 -27.80 -15.04 -14.63
C VAL A 203 -27.06 -16.34 -14.28
N LEU A 204 -27.16 -17.38 -15.11
CA LEU A 204 -26.45 -18.64 -14.91
C LEU A 204 -24.93 -18.44 -14.98
N PHE A 205 -24.44 -17.76 -16.03
CA PHE A 205 -23.01 -17.53 -16.19
C PHE A 205 -22.46 -16.61 -15.08
N LEU A 206 -23.24 -15.62 -14.64
CA LEU A 206 -22.86 -14.71 -13.57
C LEU A 206 -22.61 -15.45 -12.25
N PHE A 207 -23.44 -16.43 -11.90
CA PHE A 207 -23.24 -17.27 -10.73
C PHE A 207 -21.92 -18.04 -10.79
N PHE A 208 -21.66 -18.73 -11.90
CA PHE A 208 -20.44 -19.54 -12.05
C PHE A 208 -19.17 -18.69 -12.04
N VAL A 209 -19.17 -17.56 -12.76
CA VAL A 209 -18.04 -16.64 -12.79
C VAL A 209 -17.79 -16.07 -11.39
N ALA A 210 -18.82 -15.61 -10.68
CA ALA A 210 -18.68 -15.08 -9.34
C ALA A 210 -18.15 -16.15 -8.34
N ALA A 211 -18.70 -17.36 -8.37
CA ALA A 211 -18.26 -18.45 -7.49
C ALA A 211 -16.80 -18.87 -7.77
N MET A 212 -16.40 -18.96 -9.04
CA MET A 212 -15.03 -19.29 -9.45
C MET A 212 -14.04 -18.24 -8.91
N PHE A 213 -14.29 -16.95 -9.18
CA PHE A 213 -13.43 -15.87 -8.70
C PHE A 213 -13.42 -15.81 -7.17
N PHE A 214 -14.55 -16.02 -6.50
CA PHE A 214 -14.62 -16.03 -5.03
C PHE A 214 -13.66 -17.07 -4.44
N ILE A 215 -13.71 -18.32 -4.90
CA ILE A 215 -12.86 -19.41 -4.38
C ILE A 215 -11.38 -19.10 -4.62
N SER A 216 -11.02 -18.68 -5.84
CA SER A 216 -9.63 -18.34 -6.18
C SER A 216 -9.10 -17.18 -5.33
N ILE A 217 -9.85 -16.08 -5.25
CA ILE A 217 -9.43 -14.88 -4.51
C ILE A 217 -9.40 -15.16 -3.00
N LEU A 218 -10.25 -16.03 -2.47
CA LEU A 218 -10.33 -16.31 -1.04
C LEU A 218 -9.01 -16.92 -0.54
N SER A 219 -8.44 -17.84 -1.31
CA SER A 219 -7.13 -18.43 -1.02
C SER A 219 -6.02 -17.39 -1.00
N LEU A 220 -5.98 -16.51 -2.01
CA LEU A 220 -4.97 -15.46 -2.14
C LEU A 220 -5.10 -14.41 -1.02
N PHE A 221 -6.32 -13.97 -0.72
CA PHE A 221 -6.58 -13.02 0.36
C PHE A 221 -6.18 -13.60 1.72
N SER A 222 -6.52 -14.85 2.00
CA SER A 222 -6.15 -15.54 3.24
C SER A 222 -4.63 -15.63 3.40
N TYR A 223 -3.93 -15.96 2.31
CA TYR A 223 -2.47 -15.97 2.29
C TYR A 223 -1.88 -14.59 2.63
N HIS A 224 -2.38 -13.53 2.01
CA HIS A 224 -1.91 -12.17 2.27
C HIS A 224 -2.27 -11.66 3.66
N CYS A 225 -3.42 -12.05 4.23
CA CYS A 225 -3.75 -11.77 5.63
C CYS A 225 -2.70 -12.37 6.58
N TRP A 226 -2.26 -13.60 6.32
CA TRP A 226 -1.17 -14.23 7.08
C TRP A 226 0.16 -13.48 6.90
N LEU A 227 0.51 -13.08 5.67
CA LEU A 227 1.71 -12.30 5.38
C LEU A 227 1.73 -10.96 6.14
N VAL A 228 0.63 -10.21 6.10
CA VAL A 228 0.48 -8.95 6.86
C VAL A 228 0.65 -9.21 8.35
N GLY A 229 -0.01 -10.24 8.91
CA GLY A 229 0.13 -10.59 10.32
C GLY A 229 1.57 -10.94 10.73
N LYS A 230 2.41 -11.41 9.80
CA LYS A 230 3.84 -11.71 10.03
C LYS A 230 4.80 -10.61 9.57
N ASN A 231 4.31 -9.52 9.00
CA ASN A 231 5.09 -8.46 8.34
C ASN A 231 6.09 -9.02 7.30
N ARG A 232 5.63 -9.95 6.46
CA ARG A 232 6.44 -10.53 5.39
C ARG A 232 5.90 -10.14 4.03
N SER A 233 6.78 -9.96 3.06
CA SER A 233 6.39 -10.03 1.66
C SER A 233 6.32 -11.48 1.18
N THR A 234 5.71 -11.70 0.02
CA THR A 234 5.73 -12.99 -0.67
C THR A 234 7.18 -13.47 -0.89
N ILE A 235 8.07 -12.59 -1.36
CA ILE A 235 9.50 -12.89 -1.57
C ILE A 235 10.17 -13.36 -0.26
N GLU A 236 9.95 -12.65 0.84
CA GLU A 236 10.56 -12.95 2.14
C GLU A 236 10.08 -14.28 2.73
N THR A 237 8.89 -14.73 2.34
CA THR A 237 8.36 -16.03 2.74
C THR A 237 9.14 -17.19 2.11
N PHE A 238 9.49 -17.05 0.83
CA PHE A 238 10.28 -18.03 0.09
C PHE A 238 11.78 -17.92 0.41
N ARG A 239 12.28 -16.71 0.65
CA ARG A 239 13.70 -16.46 0.98
C ARG A 239 13.79 -15.53 2.17
N ALA A 240 14.14 -16.10 3.33
CA ALA A 240 14.30 -15.33 4.56
C ALA A 240 15.38 -14.24 4.38
N PRO A 241 15.11 -12.98 4.78
CA PRO A 241 16.13 -11.95 4.77
C PRO A 241 17.26 -12.30 5.74
N THR A 242 18.50 -12.06 5.32
CA THR A 242 19.71 -12.31 6.12
C THR A 242 20.11 -11.04 6.85
N PHE A 243 19.98 -11.05 8.18
CA PHE A 243 20.46 -10.00 9.07
C PHE A 243 21.88 -10.30 9.56
N ARG A 244 22.46 -9.41 10.37
CA ARG A 244 23.78 -9.60 11.01
C ARG A 244 23.90 -10.95 11.73
N ASN A 245 22.84 -11.37 12.41
CA ASN A 245 22.78 -12.62 13.19
C ASN A 245 22.39 -13.85 12.35
N GLY A 246 22.25 -13.69 11.03
CA GLY A 246 21.83 -14.74 10.10
C GLY A 246 20.41 -14.56 9.56
N PRO A 247 19.90 -15.56 8.82
CA PRO A 247 18.56 -15.53 8.23
C PRO A 247 17.45 -15.50 9.30
N ASP A 248 16.52 -14.54 9.20
CA ASP A 248 15.39 -14.45 10.12
C ASP A 248 14.09 -14.07 9.38
N LYS A 249 13.16 -15.03 9.25
CA LYS A 249 11.83 -14.77 8.65
C LYS A 249 10.98 -13.80 9.46
N ASN A 250 11.30 -13.57 10.74
CA ASN A 250 10.56 -12.68 11.63
C ASN A 250 11.33 -11.37 11.90
N GLY A 251 12.42 -11.09 11.19
CA GLY A 251 13.27 -9.95 11.49
C GLY A 251 12.58 -8.58 11.40
N PHE A 252 11.50 -8.47 10.63
CA PHE A 252 10.65 -7.27 10.54
C PHE A 252 9.33 -7.37 11.32
N SER A 253 9.08 -8.47 12.04
CA SER A 253 7.83 -8.64 12.77
C SER A 253 7.86 -7.86 14.09
N LEU A 254 6.82 -7.05 14.32
CA LEU A 254 6.63 -6.20 15.50
C LEU A 254 5.45 -6.67 16.37
N GLY A 255 4.88 -7.84 16.04
CA GLY A 255 3.61 -8.34 16.59
C GLY A 255 2.42 -7.99 15.69
N CYS A 256 1.42 -8.87 15.66
CA CYS A 256 0.34 -8.84 14.66
C CYS A 256 -0.34 -7.45 14.51
N SER A 257 -0.73 -6.83 15.63
CA SER A 257 -1.38 -5.51 15.62
C SER A 257 -0.49 -4.41 15.02
N LYS A 258 0.79 -4.35 15.41
CA LYS A 258 1.74 -3.38 14.84
C LYS A 258 2.01 -3.67 13.36
N ASN A 259 2.12 -4.94 12.99
CA ASN A 259 2.31 -5.35 11.60
C ASN A 259 1.13 -4.93 10.68
N LEU A 260 -0.11 -4.99 11.20
CA LEU A 260 -1.27 -4.46 10.49
C LEU A 260 -1.19 -2.94 10.32
N ARG A 261 -0.82 -2.22 11.39
CA ARG A 261 -0.65 -0.75 11.36
C ARG A 261 0.42 -0.29 10.38
N GLU A 262 1.50 -1.06 10.19
CA GLU A 262 2.51 -0.77 9.15
C GLU A 262 1.90 -0.65 7.73
N VAL A 263 0.80 -1.35 7.46
CA VAL A 263 0.12 -1.35 6.15
C VAL A 263 -1.12 -0.45 6.12
N PHE A 264 -1.94 -0.48 7.17
CA PHE A 264 -3.22 0.23 7.20
C PHE A 264 -3.16 1.59 7.90
N GLY A 265 -2.07 1.90 8.60
CA GLY A 265 -1.90 3.12 9.38
C GLY A 265 -2.62 3.08 10.72
N ASP A 266 -2.50 4.17 11.46
CA ASP A 266 -3.04 4.30 12.82
C ASP A 266 -4.52 4.72 12.84
N GLU A 267 -4.93 5.50 11.84
CA GLU A 267 -6.28 6.02 11.71
C GLU A 267 -7.23 4.97 11.11
N LYS A 268 -7.95 4.27 11.98
CA LYS A 268 -8.92 3.22 11.61
C LYS A 268 -9.97 3.66 10.58
N LYS A 269 -10.36 4.94 10.58
CA LYS A 269 -11.32 5.50 9.62
C LYS A 269 -10.90 5.33 8.15
N TYR A 270 -9.60 5.23 7.88
CA TYR A 270 -9.06 5.04 6.53
C TYR A 270 -8.76 3.59 6.19
N TRP A 271 -8.93 2.63 7.11
CA TRP A 271 -8.49 1.24 6.88
C TRP A 271 -9.19 0.61 5.67
N LEU A 272 -10.49 0.86 5.52
CA LEU A 272 -11.31 0.34 4.43
C LEU A 272 -11.28 1.22 3.18
N LEU A 273 -10.64 2.39 3.23
CA LEU A 273 -10.58 3.31 2.09
C LEU A 273 -9.28 3.10 1.29
N PRO A 274 -9.34 3.03 -0.06
CA PRO A 274 -8.20 3.01 -0.98
C PRO A 274 -7.36 4.32 -1.00
N ILE A 275 -7.01 4.83 0.18
CA ILE A 275 -6.21 6.01 0.43
C ILE A 275 -4.90 5.58 1.10
N PHE A 276 -3.78 6.18 0.71
CA PHE A 276 -2.47 5.77 1.22
C PHE A 276 -2.32 6.14 2.69
N THR A 277 -2.12 5.14 3.54
CA THR A 277 -1.93 5.30 5.00
C THR A 277 -0.88 4.36 5.58
N SER A 278 -0.15 3.61 4.74
CA SER A 278 0.97 2.76 5.18
C SER A 278 2.00 3.62 5.93
N LEU A 279 2.59 3.09 7.00
CA LEU A 279 3.62 3.79 7.78
C LEU A 279 5.01 3.67 7.13
N GLY A 280 5.95 4.50 7.58
CA GLY A 280 7.31 4.54 7.06
C GLY A 280 7.46 5.26 5.72
N ASP A 281 8.65 5.15 5.14
CA ASP A 281 9.09 5.73 3.86
C ASP A 281 9.31 4.65 2.78
N GLY A 282 9.28 3.37 3.16
CA GLY A 282 9.54 2.24 2.27
C GLY A 282 11.02 1.95 2.03
N CYS A 283 11.94 2.82 2.48
CA CYS A 283 13.39 2.60 2.42
C CYS A 283 13.90 1.98 3.73
N THR A 284 13.28 2.34 4.85
CA THR A 284 13.65 1.88 6.19
C THR A 284 12.48 1.22 6.88
N PHE A 285 12.74 0.13 7.61
CA PHE A 285 11.71 -0.63 8.31
C PHE A 285 12.15 -0.94 9.74
N PRO A 286 11.26 -0.80 10.75
CA PRO A 286 11.58 -1.22 12.10
C PRO A 286 11.90 -2.73 12.13
N THR A 287 12.97 -3.09 12.84
CA THR A 287 13.40 -4.48 13.00
C THR A 287 13.13 -4.98 14.41
N ARG A 288 12.92 -6.28 14.55
CA ARG A 288 12.69 -6.95 15.84
C ARG A 288 13.90 -6.85 16.78
N LEU A 289 15.11 -6.91 16.22
CA LEU A 289 16.35 -7.02 16.99
C LEU A 289 16.84 -5.67 17.54
N VAL A 290 16.51 -4.53 16.91
CA VAL A 290 16.84 -3.19 17.43
C VAL A 290 16.07 -2.87 18.72
N ILE A 291 14.93 -3.54 18.97
CA ILE A 291 14.18 -3.40 20.23
C ILE A 291 14.89 -4.11 21.40
N MET A 292 15.91 -4.94 21.14
CA MET A 292 16.65 -5.68 22.18
C MET A 292 17.97 -5.02 22.60
N ASP A 293 18.38 -3.91 21.98
CA ASP A 293 19.65 -3.22 22.30
C ASP A 293 19.37 -1.88 23.02
N PRO A 294 19.50 -1.81 24.36
CA PRO A 294 19.15 -0.61 25.14
C PRO A 294 20.02 0.62 24.82
N GLU A 295 21.22 0.44 24.24
CA GLU A 295 22.16 1.54 24.00
C GLU A 295 21.81 2.42 22.78
N GLN A 296 20.93 1.96 21.87
CA GLN A 296 20.50 2.76 20.70
C GLN A 296 19.22 3.59 20.95
N LEU A 297 18.46 3.31 22.00
CA LEU A 297 17.29 4.11 22.38
C LEU A 297 17.67 5.56 22.77
N ALA A 298 18.90 5.79 23.22
CA ALA A 298 19.39 7.11 23.57
C ALA A 298 19.57 8.03 22.36
N VAL A 299 19.86 7.49 21.17
CA VAL A 299 20.09 8.28 19.95
C VAL A 299 18.76 8.62 19.25
N SER A 300 17.73 7.77 19.38
CA SER A 300 16.42 8.01 18.77
C SER A 300 15.58 9.08 19.48
N SER A 301 15.83 9.38 20.75
CA SER A 301 15.05 10.36 21.53
C SER A 301 15.59 11.79 21.49
N GLN A 302 16.72 12.05 20.83
CA GLN A 302 17.31 13.40 20.72
C GLN A 302 17.31 14.00 19.32
N ASN A 303 16.93 13.24 18.29
CA ASN A 303 16.72 13.81 16.96
C ASN A 303 15.23 14.14 16.76
N GLU A 304 14.85 15.36 17.12
CA GLU A 304 13.79 16.03 16.36
C GLU A 304 14.17 15.99 14.87
N PRO A 305 13.21 15.85 13.94
CA PRO A 305 13.52 15.81 12.53
C PRO A 305 14.06 17.18 12.12
N ALA A 306 15.38 17.29 12.00
CA ALA A 306 16.01 18.36 11.25
C ALA A 306 15.35 18.37 9.88
N LYS A 307 14.78 19.53 9.51
CA LYS A 307 14.20 19.80 8.19
C LYS A 307 15.23 19.50 7.11
N SER A 308 15.29 18.27 6.62
CA SER A 308 15.96 17.95 5.38
C SER A 308 15.03 18.35 4.24
N SER A 309 15.58 19.16 3.34
CA SER A 309 14.91 19.65 2.15
C SER A 309 14.22 18.50 1.41
N VAL A 310 12.92 18.64 1.20
CA VAL A 310 12.08 17.76 0.39
C VAL A 310 12.70 17.62 -1.00
N ALA A 311 13.43 16.52 -1.22
CA ALA A 311 13.69 16.02 -2.55
C ALA A 311 12.44 15.24 -2.98
N ASN A 312 11.83 15.65 -4.08
CA ASN A 312 10.57 15.10 -4.65
C ASN A 312 10.51 13.56 -4.66
N GLN A 313 10.01 12.96 -3.58
CA GLN A 313 9.55 11.57 -3.55
C GLN A 313 8.03 11.60 -3.71
N SER A 314 7.53 11.12 -4.85
CA SER A 314 6.10 11.13 -5.15
C SER A 314 5.40 9.91 -4.53
N PHE A 315 5.25 9.88 -3.21
CA PHE A 315 4.25 9.00 -2.59
C PHE A 315 2.84 9.54 -2.86
N PRO A 316 1.80 8.69 -2.92
CA PRO A 316 0.44 9.19 -2.88
C PRO A 316 0.23 10.01 -1.60
N THR A 317 -0.36 11.20 -1.73
CA THR A 317 -0.53 12.13 -0.60
C THR A 317 -1.36 11.49 0.51
N ARG A 318 -0.83 11.51 1.74
CA ARG A 318 -1.58 11.10 2.95
C ARG A 318 -2.60 12.21 3.30
N PRO A 319 -3.79 11.86 3.82
CA PRO A 319 -4.66 12.85 4.46
C PRO A 319 -3.92 13.54 5.62
N LEU A 320 -4.11 14.85 5.79
CA LEU A 320 -3.58 15.59 6.92
C LEU A 320 -4.25 15.10 8.22
N SER A 321 -3.46 14.84 9.26
CA SER A 321 -4.00 14.43 10.56
C SER A 321 -4.69 15.60 11.25
N GLU A 322 -5.74 15.33 12.04
CA GLU A 322 -6.45 16.37 12.82
C GLU A 322 -5.54 17.16 13.76
N SER A 323 -4.39 16.61 14.15
CA SER A 323 -3.36 17.32 14.92
C SER A 323 -2.65 18.43 14.14
N GLN A 324 -2.56 18.34 12.80
CA GLN A 324 -1.97 19.39 11.95
C GLN A 324 -2.94 20.54 11.67
N ASN A 325 -4.26 20.32 11.83
CA ASN A 325 -5.27 21.36 11.65
C ASN A 325 -5.25 22.43 12.76
N ARG A 326 -4.62 22.16 13.90
CA ARG A 326 -4.49 23.13 15.00
C ARG A 326 -3.29 24.07 14.87
N LEU A 327 -2.42 23.89 13.87
CA LEU A 327 -1.18 24.67 13.71
C LEU A 327 -1.27 25.78 12.64
N LEU A 328 -2.45 26.03 12.05
CA LEU A 328 -2.64 27.08 11.03
C LEU A 328 -3.66 28.16 11.43
N ALA A 329 -4.00 28.27 12.72
CA ALA A 329 -4.78 29.39 13.26
C ALA A 329 -4.03 29.98 14.45
N GLY A 330 -3.22 31.01 14.21
CA GLY A 330 -2.46 31.71 15.23
C GLY A 330 -1.40 32.66 14.66
N ASP A 331 -1.83 33.90 14.46
CA ASP A 331 -1.06 35.14 14.48
C ASP A 331 -0.30 35.57 13.21
N CYS A 332 -1.02 36.37 12.40
CA CYS A 332 -0.46 37.44 11.58
C CYS A 332 0.30 38.43 12.47
N GLN A 333 1.61 38.53 12.26
CA GLN A 333 2.45 39.57 12.83
C GLN A 333 2.52 40.73 11.82
N TRP A 334 1.87 41.85 12.13
CA TRP A 334 2.13 43.13 11.46
C TRP A 334 3.01 43.98 12.38
N VAL A 335 4.13 44.47 11.83
CA VAL A 335 5.08 45.41 12.44
C VAL A 335 4.92 46.75 11.74
N GLU A 336 5.34 47.82 12.45
CA GLU A 336 5.43 49.25 12.12
C GLU A 336 4.27 50.08 12.68
N THR A 337 4.43 51.19 13.41
CA THR A 337 5.56 52.05 13.83
C THR A 337 5.05 52.93 14.99
N GLY A 338 5.92 53.42 15.90
CA GLY A 338 5.59 54.46 16.92
C GLY A 338 5.55 55.89 16.32
N PRO A 339 5.46 56.99 17.10
CA PRO A 339 5.76 57.14 18.55
C PRO A 339 4.78 58.04 19.38
N GLU A 340 5.16 58.31 20.64
CA GLU A 340 4.65 59.31 21.64
C GLU A 340 3.31 58.98 22.35
N GLU A 341 3.05 59.24 23.64
CA GLU A 341 3.76 59.78 24.80
C GLU A 341 2.95 59.40 26.09
N GLU A 342 3.65 59.34 27.23
CA GLU A 342 3.20 59.57 28.63
C GLU A 342 2.18 58.71 29.42
N ASN A 343 2.64 58.44 30.66
CA ASN A 343 1.94 58.44 31.96
C ASN A 343 1.39 57.16 32.65
N VAL A 344 2.28 56.55 33.47
CA VAL A 344 2.23 56.46 34.96
C VAL A 344 1.20 55.55 35.69
N LYS A 345 1.75 54.87 36.73
CA LYS A 345 1.19 54.19 37.95
C LYS A 345 0.66 52.76 37.81
N SER A 346 1.38 51.75 38.34
CA SER A 346 1.45 51.27 39.74
C SER A 346 0.19 50.51 40.22
N GLY A 347 0.34 49.26 40.68
CA GLY A 347 -0.70 48.63 41.49
C GLY A 347 -0.68 47.10 41.60
N ALA A 348 0.08 46.61 42.57
CA ALA A 348 -0.18 45.46 43.46
C ALA A 348 -1.06 44.25 43.03
N LYS A 349 -0.42 43.08 43.18
CA LYS A 349 -0.93 41.76 43.59
C LYS A 349 -2.35 41.72 44.19
N LYS A 350 -3.13 40.71 43.79
CA LYS A 350 -3.92 39.86 44.70
C LYS A 350 -4.19 38.48 44.11
N HIS A 351 -3.64 37.46 44.77
CA HIS A 351 -4.08 36.07 44.71
C HIS A 351 -5.45 35.96 45.39
N ILE A 352 -6.41 35.27 44.77
CA ILE A 352 -7.56 34.68 45.47
C ILE A 352 -7.72 33.24 44.96
N ILE A 353 -7.53 32.29 45.86
CA ILE A 353 -7.98 30.90 45.79
C ILE A 353 -9.28 30.84 46.59
N VAL A 354 -10.35 30.27 46.04
CA VAL A 354 -11.44 29.68 46.83
C VAL A 354 -11.94 28.40 46.14
N SER A 355 -12.20 27.42 47.00
CA SER A 355 -12.38 25.97 46.85
C SER A 355 -13.65 25.47 46.14
N LEU A 356 -13.58 24.16 45.85
CA LEU A 356 -14.66 23.22 45.53
C LEU A 356 -15.81 23.18 46.53
N GLU A 357 -17.01 22.89 45.99
CA GLU A 357 -18.00 21.84 46.34
C GLU A 357 -19.08 21.94 45.23
N SER A 358 -19.67 20.91 44.62
CA SER A 358 -19.96 19.52 44.97
C SER A 358 -20.17 18.69 43.70
#